data_AF-A0A522QUQ0-F1
#
_entry.id   AF-A0A522QUQ0-F1
#
_cell.length_a   1.000
_cell.length_b   1.000
_cell.length_c   1.000
_cell.angle_alpha   90.00
_cell.angle_beta   90.00
_cell.angle_gamma   90.00
#
_symmetry.space_group_name_H-M   'P 1'
#
loop_
_entity.id
_entity.type
_entity.pdbx_description
1 polymer ?
#
loop_
_entity_poly.entity_id
_entity_poly.type
_entity_poly.pdbx_seq_one_letter_code
_entity_poly.pdbx_strand_id
1 'polypeptide(L)'
;MGASPPSPRTRVAARWVSLGLALFALQAIWSASIPLMASPDEPSHVVRAAAVAHGQWSGTLGAAPADASTPGTATTVQLPADYAQAVALPNCFAFRSDQPASCQQPVAPANGATAPVQTFAGQYPPLYYALVGWPSRFLAVEPAIYAMRLVSAALASALLVWG
;
A
#
# COMPACT_ATOMS: atom_id res chain seq x y z
N MET A 1 27.55 24.94 34.37
CA MET A 1 27.67 24.80 32.90
C MET A 1 26.28 24.86 32.31
N GLY A 2 25.82 26.03 31.85
CA GLY A 2 24.49 26.19 31.26
C GLY A 2 24.57 25.95 29.75
N ALA A 3 23.76 25.04 29.21
CA ALA A 3 23.70 24.82 27.77
C ALA A 3 23.19 26.09 27.08
N SER A 4 23.88 26.53 26.02
CA SER A 4 23.42 27.65 25.20
C SER A 4 22.07 27.32 24.54
N PRO A 5 21.14 28.28 24.44
CA PRO A 5 19.85 28.03 23.82
C PRO A 5 20.00 27.65 22.34
N PRO A 6 19.11 26.79 21.79
CA PRO A 6 19.20 26.35 20.41
C PRO A 6 19.04 27.51 19.43
N SER A 7 19.76 27.43 18.30
CA SER A 7 19.67 28.43 17.23
C SER A 7 18.24 28.50 16.65
N PRO A 8 17.84 29.63 16.02
CA PRO A 8 16.55 29.75 15.34
C PRO A 8 16.33 28.65 14.29
N ARG A 9 17.38 28.30 13.53
CA ARG A 9 17.37 27.20 12.55
C ARG A 9 17.05 25.85 13.20
N THR A 10 17.69 25.55 14.33
CA THR A 10 17.44 24.32 15.10
C THR A 10 16.00 24.24 15.59
N ARG A 11 15.42 25.38 16.02
CA ARG A 11 14.01 25.44 16.47
C ARG A 11 13.01 25.23 15.33
N VAL A 12 13.28 25.78 14.15
CA VAL A 12 12.44 25.58 12.96
C VAL A 12 12.50 24.12 12.49
N ALA A 13 13.71 23.55 12.39
CA ALA A 13 13.87 22.14 12.04
C ALA A 13 13.14 21.22 13.02
N ALA A 14 13.28 21.46 14.33
CA ALA A 14 12.56 20.68 15.34
C ALA A 14 11.03 20.75 15.18
N ARG A 15 10.48 21.92 14.81
CA ARG A 15 9.03 22.06 14.56
C ARG A 15 8.57 21.25 13.36
N TRP A 16 9.31 21.28 12.25
CA TRP A 16 8.99 20.52 11.04
C TRP A 16 9.10 19.01 11.27
N VAL A 17 10.14 18.57 11.98
CA VAL A 17 10.29 17.17 12.39
C VAL A 17 9.12 16.74 13.27
N SER A 18 8.76 17.53 14.29
CA SER A 18 7.60 17.24 15.15
C SER A 18 6.29 17.17 14.37
N LEU A 19 6.07 18.08 13.41
CA LEU A 19 4.91 18.06 12.53
C LEU A 19 4.90 16.79 11.65
N GLY A 20 6.03 16.44 11.05
CA GLY A 20 6.17 15.24 10.22
C GLY A 20 5.89 13.96 11.01
N LEU A 21 6.38 13.88 12.25
CA LEU A 21 6.09 12.77 13.16
C LEU A 21 4.61 12.70 13.54
N ALA A 22 3.97 13.85 13.79
CA ALA A 22 2.53 13.90 14.07
C ALA A 22 1.69 13.44 12.86
N LEU A 23 2.04 13.90 11.65
CA LEU A 23 1.38 13.47 10.40
C LEU A 23 1.59 11.98 10.12
N PHE A 24 2.79 11.46 10.39
CA PHE A 24 3.08 10.03 10.26
C PHE A 24 2.26 9.22 11.25
N ALA A 25 2.23 9.62 12.54
CA ALA A 25 1.46 8.93 13.57
C ALA A 25 -0.04 8.90 13.22
N LEU A 26 -0.59 10.01 12.74
CA LEU A 26 -1.98 10.08 12.29
C LEU A 26 -2.26 9.09 11.15
N GLN A 27 -1.41 9.07 10.12
CA GLN A 27 -1.56 8.15 8.99
C GLN A 27 -1.32 6.69 9.39
N ALA A 28 -0.43 6.41 10.34
CA ALA A 28 -0.17 5.07 10.86
C ALA A 28 -1.39 4.53 11.63
N ILE A 29 -2.01 5.36 12.48
CA ILE A 29 -3.26 5.02 13.17
C ILE A 29 -4.36 4.73 12.14
N TRP A 30 -4.52 5.61 11.17
CA TRP A 30 -5.48 5.41 10.07
C TRP A 30 -5.22 4.10 9.31
N SER A 31 -3.96 3.82 9.00
CA SER A 31 -3.52 2.60 8.30
C SER A 31 -3.80 1.33 9.10
N ALA A 32 -3.87 1.39 10.44
CA ALA A 32 -4.23 0.24 11.28
C ALA A 32 -5.76 0.11 11.46
N SER A 33 -6.51 1.22 11.38
CA SER A 33 -7.96 1.24 11.60
C SER A 33 -8.79 0.81 10.40
N ILE A 34 -8.25 0.91 9.18
CA ILE A 34 -8.96 0.50 7.95
C ILE A 34 -8.72 -0.99 7.68
N PRO A 35 -9.77 -1.81 7.46
CA PRO A 35 -9.62 -3.20 7.07
C PRO A 35 -8.73 -3.35 5.83
N LEU A 36 -8.03 -4.47 5.71
CA LEU A 36 -7.17 -4.71 4.54
C LEU A 36 -8.01 -4.67 3.26
N MET A 37 -7.49 -3.99 2.23
CA MET A 37 -8.12 -3.87 0.91
C MET A 37 -9.48 -3.14 0.89
N ALA A 38 -9.86 -2.42 1.96
CA ALA A 38 -11.16 -1.76 2.03
C ALA A 38 -11.27 -0.50 1.15
N SER A 39 -10.14 0.14 0.83
CA SER A 39 -10.14 1.24 -0.15
C SER A 39 -10.28 0.64 -1.55
N PRO A 40 -11.17 1.19 -2.42
CA PRO A 40 -11.49 0.59 -3.72
C PRO A 40 -10.26 0.37 -4.62
N ASP A 41 -9.26 1.25 -4.54
CA ASP A 41 -8.05 1.17 -5.37
C ASP A 41 -6.86 0.48 -4.68
N GLU A 42 -6.93 0.24 -3.37
CA GLU A 42 -5.83 -0.36 -2.62
C GLU A 42 -5.36 -1.71 -3.19
N PRO A 43 -6.24 -2.65 -3.56
CA PRO A 43 -5.81 -3.91 -4.17
C PRO A 43 -4.91 -3.71 -5.40
N SER A 44 -5.29 -2.78 -6.29
CA SER A 44 -4.51 -2.49 -7.49
C SER A 44 -3.13 -1.94 -7.15
N HIS A 45 -3.05 -0.99 -6.21
CA HIS A 45 -1.78 -0.37 -5.83
C HIS A 45 -0.87 -1.31 -5.04
N VAL A 46 -1.42 -2.16 -4.17
CA VAL A 46 -0.66 -3.20 -3.43
C VAL A 46 -0.07 -4.22 -4.40
N VAL A 47 -0.87 -4.73 -5.34
CA VAL A 47 -0.39 -5.69 -6.35
C VAL A 47 0.70 -5.06 -7.22
N ARG A 48 0.54 -3.79 -7.60
CA ARG A 48 1.57 -3.07 -8.37
C ARG A 48 2.86 -2.85 -7.55
N ALA A 49 2.75 -2.49 -6.28
CA ALA A 49 3.87 -2.33 -5.36
C ALA A 49 4.66 -3.64 -5.21
N ALA A 50 3.97 -4.75 -4.92
CA ALA A 50 4.57 -6.07 -4.83
C ALA A 50 5.18 -6.49 -6.17
N ALA A 51 4.50 -6.29 -7.30
CA ALA A 51 5.02 -6.64 -8.61
C ALA A 51 6.36 -5.94 -8.92
N VAL A 52 6.41 -4.61 -8.75
CA VAL A 52 7.63 -3.83 -8.98
C VAL A 52 8.74 -4.27 -8.02
N ALA A 53 8.41 -4.47 -6.74
CA ALA A 53 9.36 -4.97 -5.75
C ALA A 53 9.90 -6.36 -6.10
N HIS A 54 9.13 -7.19 -6.81
CA HIS A 54 9.53 -8.52 -7.30
C HIS A 54 10.13 -8.50 -8.72
N GLY A 55 10.44 -7.32 -9.27
CA GLY A 55 11.09 -7.20 -10.57
C GLY A 55 10.14 -7.24 -11.78
N GLN A 56 8.83 -7.13 -11.56
CA GLN A 56 7.81 -7.05 -12.63
C GLN A 56 7.40 -5.59 -12.86
N TRP A 57 8.21 -4.88 -13.62
CA TRP A 57 8.05 -3.44 -13.91
C TRP A 57 6.96 -3.19 -14.95
N SER A 58 6.64 -4.22 -15.73
CA SER A 58 5.51 -4.32 -16.66
C SER A 58 4.77 -5.65 -16.41
N GLY A 59 3.66 -5.88 -17.11
CA GLY A 59 2.94 -7.15 -17.06
C GLY A 59 2.16 -7.39 -18.34
N THR A 60 1.36 -8.45 -18.35
CA THR A 60 0.54 -8.80 -19.52
C THR A 60 -0.76 -7.99 -19.46
N LEU A 61 -0.98 -7.13 -20.45
CA LEU A 61 -2.22 -6.39 -20.57
C LEU A 61 -3.37 -7.32 -20.97
N GLY A 62 -4.50 -7.19 -20.28
CA GLY A 62 -5.74 -7.83 -20.66
C GLY A 62 -6.39 -7.18 -21.89
N ALA A 63 -7.60 -7.61 -22.20
CA ALA A 63 -8.41 -6.95 -23.22
C ALA A 63 -8.76 -5.52 -22.81
N ALA A 64 -9.00 -4.65 -23.81
CA ALA A 64 -9.62 -3.37 -23.56
C ALA A 64 -11.00 -3.57 -22.90
N PRO A 65 -11.40 -2.74 -21.92
CA PRO A 65 -12.74 -2.76 -21.36
C PRO A 65 -13.81 -2.75 -22.44
N ALA A 66 -14.84 -3.59 -22.28
CA ALA A 66 -16.00 -3.60 -23.18
C ALA A 66 -16.93 -2.40 -22.92
N ASP A 67 -16.91 -1.88 -21.69
CA ASP A 67 -17.70 -0.72 -21.26
C ASP A 67 -16.98 0.07 -20.14
N ALA A 68 -17.62 1.15 -19.69
CA ALA A 68 -17.10 2.05 -18.66
C ALA A 68 -17.21 1.51 -17.22
N SER A 69 -17.77 0.31 -17.01
CA SER A 69 -17.86 -0.31 -15.68
C SER A 69 -16.53 -0.89 -15.21
N THR A 70 -15.58 -1.09 -16.12
CA THR A 70 -14.24 -1.57 -15.78
C THR A 70 -13.27 -0.39 -15.70
N PRO A 71 -12.46 -0.24 -14.63
CA PRO A 71 -11.57 0.91 -14.41
C PRO A 71 -10.50 1.16 -15.50
N GLY A 72 -10.29 0.19 -16.39
CA GLY A 72 -9.28 0.24 -17.45
C GLY A 72 -8.81 -1.15 -17.84
N THR A 73 -7.78 -1.23 -18.68
CA THR A 73 -7.15 -2.52 -19.01
C THR A 73 -6.36 -3.04 -17.83
N ALA A 74 -6.79 -4.17 -17.27
CA ALA A 74 -6.06 -4.84 -16.20
C ALA A 74 -4.69 -5.33 -16.70
N THR A 75 -3.70 -5.27 -15.81
CA THR A 75 -2.38 -5.88 -16.03
C THR A 75 -2.27 -7.11 -15.13
N THR A 76 -1.90 -8.24 -15.72
CA THR A 76 -1.65 -9.49 -14.98
C THR A 76 -0.16 -9.62 -14.66
N VAL A 77 0.13 -9.93 -13.39
CA VAL A 77 1.46 -10.18 -12.83
C VAL A 77 1.47 -11.48 -12.01
N GLN A 78 2.64 -12.06 -11.80
CA GLN A 78 2.81 -13.28 -11.00
C GLN A 78 3.30 -12.94 -9.59
N LEU A 79 2.47 -13.17 -8.58
CA LEU A 79 2.84 -12.93 -7.17
C LEU A 79 2.67 -14.21 -6.35
N PRO A 80 3.23 -14.30 -5.14
CA PRO A 80 2.87 -15.35 -4.19
C PRO A 80 1.33 -15.51 -4.10
N ALA A 81 0.86 -16.75 -4.04
CA ALA A 81 -0.56 -17.08 -4.20
C ALA A 81 -1.48 -16.50 -3.11
N ASP A 82 -0.91 -16.09 -1.98
CA ASP A 82 -1.59 -15.37 -0.90
C ASP A 82 -2.06 -13.96 -1.32
N TYR A 83 -1.41 -13.31 -2.30
CA TYR A 83 -1.90 -12.04 -2.88
C TYR A 83 -3.25 -12.19 -3.58
N ALA A 84 -3.51 -13.33 -4.24
CA ALA A 84 -4.80 -13.58 -4.89
C ALA A 84 -5.95 -13.70 -3.86
N GLN A 85 -5.64 -14.20 -2.66
CA GLN A 85 -6.59 -14.24 -1.55
C GLN A 85 -6.76 -12.87 -0.92
N ALA A 86 -5.66 -12.14 -0.70
CA ALA A 86 -5.67 -10.82 -0.10
C ALA A 86 -6.55 -9.83 -0.88
N VAL A 87 -6.45 -9.78 -2.21
CA VAL A 87 -7.28 -8.88 -3.03
C VAL A 87 -8.77 -9.24 -3.04
N ALA A 88 -9.14 -10.44 -2.61
CA ALA A 88 -10.52 -10.89 -2.50
C ALA A 88 -11.14 -10.61 -1.12
N LEU A 89 -10.35 -10.18 -0.13
CA LEU A 89 -10.83 -9.83 1.21
C LEU A 89 -12.03 -8.85 1.23
N PRO A 90 -12.09 -7.79 0.40
CA PRO A 90 -13.20 -6.84 0.49
C PRO A 90 -14.52 -7.41 -0.06
N ASN A 91 -14.50 -8.51 -0.83
CA ASN A 91 -15.70 -9.10 -1.45
C ASN A 91 -16.78 -9.47 -0.43
N CYS A 92 -16.41 -9.69 0.84
CA CYS A 92 -17.38 -10.03 1.87
C CYS A 92 -18.17 -8.81 2.40
N PHE A 93 -17.72 -7.58 2.25
CA PHE A 93 -18.44 -6.39 2.74
C PHE A 93 -18.58 -5.27 1.71
N ALA A 94 -17.84 -5.32 0.61
CA ALA A 94 -17.93 -4.34 -0.47
C ALA A 94 -19.39 -4.22 -0.95
N PHE A 95 -19.89 -2.98 -1.00
CA PHE A 95 -21.26 -2.65 -1.38
C PHE A 95 -22.35 -3.26 -0.49
N ARG A 96 -22.02 -3.72 0.73
CA ARG A 96 -22.96 -4.21 1.74
C ARG A 96 -22.88 -3.37 3.01
N SER A 97 -23.77 -2.39 3.14
CA SER A 97 -23.77 -1.43 4.25
C SER A 97 -24.10 -2.05 5.61
N ASP A 98 -24.73 -3.22 5.62
CA ASP A 98 -25.16 -3.98 6.81
C ASP A 98 -24.14 -5.04 7.26
N GLN A 99 -23.07 -5.27 6.47
CA GLN A 99 -22.09 -6.30 6.73
C GLN A 99 -20.79 -5.70 7.30
N PRO A 100 -20.43 -5.96 8.57
CA PRO A 100 -19.14 -5.50 9.10
C PRO A 100 -17.97 -6.23 8.44
N ALA A 101 -16.83 -5.55 8.34
CA ALA A 101 -15.61 -6.08 7.74
C ALA A 101 -14.99 -7.27 8.51
N SER A 102 -15.50 -7.60 9.69
CA SER A 102 -15.14 -8.81 10.44
C SER A 102 -15.51 -10.11 9.70
N CYS A 103 -16.24 -10.06 8.58
CA CYS A 103 -16.44 -11.20 7.68
C CYS A 103 -15.17 -11.66 6.94
N GLN A 104 -14.12 -10.84 6.92
CA GLN A 104 -12.87 -11.16 6.25
C GLN A 104 -12.31 -12.47 6.82
N GLN A 105 -11.95 -13.39 5.92
CA GLN A 105 -11.28 -14.63 6.31
C GLN A 105 -9.78 -14.39 6.39
N PRO A 106 -9.06 -15.03 7.32
CA PRO A 106 -7.60 -14.95 7.36
C PRO A 106 -6.99 -15.41 6.04
N VAL A 107 -5.94 -14.74 5.58
CA VAL A 107 -5.22 -15.16 4.37
C VAL A 107 -4.38 -16.40 4.69
N ALA A 108 -4.54 -17.47 3.91
CA ALA A 108 -3.72 -18.66 4.09
C ALA A 108 -2.24 -18.33 3.81
N PRO A 109 -1.29 -18.86 4.62
CA PRO A 109 0.12 -18.59 4.41
C PRO A 109 0.60 -18.98 3.01
N ALA A 110 1.56 -18.23 2.48
CA ALA A 110 2.20 -18.56 1.22
C ALA A 110 2.79 -19.98 1.28
N ASN A 111 2.43 -20.81 0.30
CA ASN A 111 2.93 -22.18 0.14
C ASN A 111 4.11 -22.25 -0.87
N GLY A 112 4.72 -21.12 -1.20
CA GLY A 112 5.76 -21.00 -2.23
C GLY A 112 5.23 -20.98 -3.66
N ALA A 113 3.95 -21.26 -3.90
CA ALA A 113 3.36 -21.14 -5.22
C ALA A 113 3.11 -19.68 -5.60
N THR A 114 3.25 -19.38 -6.89
CA THR A 114 2.84 -18.10 -7.47
C THR A 114 1.49 -18.25 -8.17
N ALA A 115 0.67 -17.22 -8.13
CA ALA A 115 -0.59 -17.12 -8.88
C ALA A 115 -0.61 -15.85 -9.75
N PRO A 116 -1.36 -15.87 -10.87
CA PRO A 116 -1.67 -14.64 -11.60
C PRO A 116 -2.57 -13.75 -10.75
N VAL A 117 -2.18 -12.49 -10.59
CA VAL A 117 -2.95 -11.45 -9.88
C VAL A 117 -3.09 -10.25 -10.78
N GLN A 118 -4.29 -9.65 -10.81
CA GLN A 118 -4.59 -8.50 -11.65
C GLN A 118 -4.41 -7.19 -10.88
N THR A 119 -3.94 -6.16 -11.58
CA THR A 119 -3.88 -4.78 -11.10
C THR A 119 -4.30 -3.81 -12.20
N PHE A 120 -5.10 -2.80 -11.86
CA PHE A 120 -5.41 -1.69 -12.75
C PHE A 120 -4.35 -0.58 -12.71
N ALA A 121 -3.39 -0.66 -11.78
CA ALA A 121 -2.27 0.26 -11.66
C ALA A 121 -1.01 -0.20 -12.43
N GLY A 122 -1.10 -1.28 -13.20
CA GLY A 122 0.04 -1.90 -13.90
C GLY A 122 0.78 -0.98 -14.86
N GLN A 123 0.08 0.02 -15.40
CA GLN A 123 0.63 1.00 -16.35
C GLN A 123 1.25 2.23 -15.65
N TYR A 124 1.15 2.36 -14.32
CA TYR A 124 1.65 3.52 -13.61
C TYR A 124 3.18 3.47 -13.48
N PRO A 125 3.88 4.64 -13.45
CA PRO A 125 5.33 4.71 -13.30
C PRO A 125 5.83 3.93 -12.06
N PRO A 126 6.91 3.14 -12.18
CA PRO A 126 7.29 2.17 -11.15
C PRO A 126 7.98 2.79 -9.92
N LEU A 127 8.45 4.05 -9.99
CA LEU A 127 9.29 4.64 -8.94
C LEU A 127 8.62 4.60 -7.55
N TYR A 128 7.39 5.10 -7.45
CA TYR A 128 6.65 5.10 -6.18
C TYR A 128 6.49 3.67 -5.64
N TYR A 129 6.13 2.73 -6.51
CA TYR A 129 5.90 1.33 -6.16
C TYR A 129 7.18 0.60 -5.72
N ALA A 130 8.34 0.95 -6.29
CA ALA A 130 9.62 0.47 -5.82
C ALA A 130 9.94 0.95 -4.40
N LEU A 131 9.60 2.22 -4.08
CA LEU A 131 9.84 2.80 -2.76
C LEU A 131 8.94 2.20 -1.69
N VAL A 132 7.67 1.87 -1.99
CA VAL A 132 6.74 1.35 -1.00
C VAL A 132 6.66 -0.17 -0.95
N GLY A 133 6.95 -0.86 -2.06
CA GLY A 133 6.67 -2.29 -2.21
C GLY A 133 7.70 -3.24 -1.61
N TRP A 134 8.92 -2.78 -1.31
CA TRP A 134 10.01 -3.63 -0.81
C TRP A 134 9.65 -4.53 0.40
N PRO A 135 8.73 -4.18 1.34
CA PRO A 135 8.35 -5.08 2.42
C PRO A 135 7.76 -6.41 1.95
N SER A 136 7.16 -6.47 0.75
CA SER A 136 6.60 -7.71 0.19
C SER A 136 7.62 -8.82 -0.01
N ARG A 137 8.91 -8.49 -0.08
CA ARG A 137 9.95 -9.45 -0.43
C ARG A 137 10.31 -10.39 0.72
N PHE A 138 9.98 -10.02 1.95
CA PHE A 138 10.38 -10.78 3.15
C PHE A 138 9.28 -10.86 4.22
N LEU A 139 8.15 -10.18 4.05
CA LEU A 139 6.96 -10.34 4.91
C LEU A 139 5.89 -11.16 4.19
N ALA A 140 5.08 -11.90 4.96
CA ALA A 140 3.83 -12.47 4.47
C ALA A 140 2.86 -11.36 4.04
N VAL A 141 1.87 -11.66 3.19
CA VAL A 141 1.04 -10.64 2.54
C VAL A 141 0.35 -9.66 3.50
N GLU A 142 -0.25 -10.12 4.60
CA GLU A 142 -0.94 -9.23 5.56
C GLU A 142 0.01 -8.22 6.23
N PRO A 143 1.10 -8.63 6.92
CA PRO A 143 2.06 -7.67 7.46
C PRO A 143 2.78 -6.86 6.37
N ALA A 144 2.98 -7.42 5.18
CA ALA A 144 3.55 -6.69 4.05
C ALA A 144 2.66 -5.49 3.66
N ILE A 145 1.34 -5.67 3.59
CA ILE A 145 0.41 -4.58 3.25
C ILE A 145 0.48 -3.46 4.29
N TYR A 146 0.44 -3.80 5.59
CA TYR A 146 0.59 -2.79 6.65
C TYR A 146 1.95 -2.09 6.56
N ALA A 147 3.03 -2.82 6.30
CA ALA A 147 4.34 -2.22 6.11
C ALA A 147 4.38 -1.27 4.89
N MET A 148 3.78 -1.64 3.76
CA MET A 148 3.64 -0.76 2.60
C MET A 148 2.86 0.52 2.94
N ARG A 149 1.75 0.40 3.70
CA ARG A 149 0.98 1.55 4.19
C ARG A 149 1.86 2.48 5.03
N LEU A 150 2.64 1.92 5.97
CA LEU A 150 3.54 2.70 6.82
C LEU A 150 4.68 3.36 6.04
N VAL A 151 5.28 2.67 5.06
CA VAL A 151 6.30 3.26 4.19
C VAL A 151 5.70 4.40 3.37
N SER A 152 4.51 4.22 2.79
CA SER A 152 3.81 5.29 2.08
C SER A 152 3.50 6.48 2.98
N ALA A 153 3.04 6.23 4.21
CA ALA A 153 2.76 7.28 5.20
C ALA A 153 4.04 8.06 5.56
N ALA A 154 5.17 7.36 5.73
CA ALA A 154 6.45 8.00 6.04
C ALA A 154 6.92 8.89 4.89
N LEU A 155 6.83 8.41 3.63
CA LEU A 155 7.17 9.19 2.44
C LEU A 155 6.27 10.42 2.31
N ALA A 156 4.95 10.25 2.45
CA ALA A 156 3.99 11.34 2.38
C ALA A 156 4.24 12.40 3.47
N SER A 157 4.41 11.99 4.72
CA SER A 157 4.73 12.90 5.83
C SER A 157 6.02 13.65 5.60
N ALA A 158 7.08 12.97 5.15
CA ALA A 158 8.38 13.59 4.88
C ALA A 158 8.28 14.63 3.77
N LEU A 159 7.56 14.34 2.68
CA LEU A 159 7.37 15.27 1.56
C LEU A 159 6.52 16.48 1.95
N LEU A 160 5.51 16.31 2.81
CA LEU A 160 4.65 17.41 3.27
C LEU A 160 5.38 18.42 4.16
N VAL A 161 6.42 17.99 4.88
CA VAL A 161 7.23 18.87 5.74
C VAL A 161 8.61 19.18 5.14
N TRP A 162 8.83 18.78 3.88
CA TRP A 162 10.06 19.06 3.17
C TRP A 162 10.12 20.57 2.86
N GLY A 163 11.04 21.28 3.52
CA GLY A 163 11.29 22.73 3.35
C GLY A 163 12.02 23.34 4.55
#